data_AF-A0A4W5ND85-F1
#
_entry.id   AF-A0A4W5ND85-F1
#
_cell.length_a   1.000
_cell.length_b   1.000
_cell.length_c   1.000
_cell.angle_alpha   90.00
_cell.angle_beta   90.00
_cell.angle_gamma   90.00
#
_symmetry.space_group_name_H-M   'P 1'
#
loop_
_entity.id
_entity.type
_entity.pdbx_description
1 polymer ?
#
loop_
_entity_poly.entity_id
_entity_poly.type
_entity_poly.pdbx_seq_one_letter_code
_entity_poly.pdbx_strand_id
1 'polypeptide(L)' 'MLTLASKLKRDDGVKTGRPPGGPSDSSHRVSIRDRLLIKEVAELEANLPSTCKASFPDENKLHHFQLAVSPGKTSHPPSH' A
#
# COMPACT_ATOMS: atom_id res chain seq x y z
N MET A 1 14.79 -2.57 10.62
CA MET A 1 14.20 -2.86 9.30
C MET A 1 12.81 -3.41 9.52
N LEU A 2 11.81 -2.86 8.84
CA LEU A 2 10.46 -3.45 8.81
C LEU A 2 10.50 -4.61 7.80
N THR A 3 10.37 -5.85 8.28
CA THR A 3 10.38 -7.05 7.44
C THR A 3 8.94 -7.47 7.15
N LEU A 4 8.50 -7.35 5.89
CA LEU A 4 7.16 -7.72 5.40
C LEU A 4 6.97 -9.24 5.27
N ALA A 5 7.30 -10.00 6.32
CA ALA A 5 7.13 -11.44 6.33
C ALA A 5 6.59 -11.88 7.68
N SER A 6 5.32 -11.64 7.95
CA SER A 6 4.57 -12.43 8.91
C SER A 6 3.06 -12.36 8.70
N LYS A 7 2.53 -13.52 8.25
CA LYS A 7 1.18 -14.05 8.48
C LYS A 7 0.04 -13.51 7.61
N LEU A 8 -0.06 -14.07 6.41
CA LEU A 8 -1.36 -14.45 5.86
C LEU A 8 -2.05 -15.42 6.84
N LYS A 9 -3.10 -14.98 7.53
CA LYS A 9 -3.98 -15.86 8.30
C LYS A 9 -5.43 -15.52 8.00
N ARG A 10 -6.03 -16.44 7.24
CA ARG A 10 -7.45 -16.76 7.04
C ARG A 10 -8.38 -15.64 6.59
N ASP A 11 -8.62 -15.66 5.29
CA ASP A 11 -9.91 -15.38 4.66
C ASP A 11 -10.99 -16.24 5.34
N ASP A 12 -11.84 -15.63 6.17
CA ASP A 12 -13.06 -16.26 6.68
C ASP A 12 -14.21 -15.86 5.77
N GLY A 13 -14.77 -16.86 5.10
CA GLY A 13 -15.55 -16.73 3.89
C GLY A 13 -16.83 -15.90 4.04
N VAL A 14 -17.00 -14.94 3.13
CA VAL A 14 -18.30 -14.32 2.90
C VAL A 14 -19.17 -15.29 2.11
N LYS A 15 -20.24 -15.72 2.78
CA LYS A 15 -21.28 -16.62 2.27
C LYS A 15 -22.20 -15.75 1.41
N THR A 16 -22.09 -15.86 0.10
CA THR A 16 -23.15 -15.36 -0.80
C THR A 16 -23.21 -16.29 -2.00
N GLY A 17 -24.29 -17.08 -2.06
CA GLY A 17 -24.60 -17.88 -3.22
C GLY A 17 -24.73 -17.00 -4.46
N ARG A 18 -24.18 -17.48 -5.58
CA ARG A 18 -24.43 -16.91 -6.91
C ARG A 18 -24.55 -18.07 -7.92
N PRO A 19 -25.53 -18.04 -8.85
CA PRO A 19 -25.73 -19.10 -9.83
C PRO A 19 -24.60 -19.15 -10.88
N PRO A 20 -24.39 -20.30 -11.55
CA PRO A 20 -23.33 -20.46 -12.54
C PRO A 20 -23.83 -19.96 -13.90
N GLY A 21 -23.36 -18.79 -14.35
CA GLY A 21 -23.66 -18.31 -15.71
C GLY A 21 -23.58 -16.80 -15.85
N GLY A 22 -22.37 -16.27 -16.01
CA GLY A 22 -22.11 -14.89 -16.41
C GLY A 22 -20.66 -14.73 -16.86
N PRO A 23 -20.37 -13.86 -17.86
CA PRO A 23 -19.03 -13.69 -18.41
C PRO A 23 -18.06 -13.27 -17.30
N SER A 24 -16.86 -13.86 -17.35
CA SER A 24 -15.84 -13.92 -16.30
C SER A 24 -15.82 -12.75 -15.29
N ASP A 25 -16.25 -13.06 -14.06
CA ASP A 25 -16.11 -12.25 -12.84
C ASP A 25 -14.65 -11.85 -12.50
N SER A 26 -13.67 -12.33 -13.27
CA SER A 26 -12.25 -12.04 -13.10
C SER A 26 -11.90 -10.56 -13.22
N SER A 27 -12.65 -9.78 -14.01
CA SER A 27 -12.37 -8.35 -14.18
C SER A 27 -12.85 -7.49 -13.00
N HIS A 28 -13.74 -8.03 -12.14
CA HIS A 28 -14.21 -7.35 -10.92
C HIS A 28 -13.48 -7.82 -9.66
N ARG A 29 -12.72 -8.92 -9.77
CA ARG A 29 -11.92 -9.46 -8.67
C ARG A 29 -10.64 -8.65 -8.51
N VAL A 30 -10.61 -7.81 -7.49
CA VAL A 30 -9.39 -7.10 -7.06
C VAL A 30 -8.30 -8.14 -6.74
N SER A 31 -7.05 -7.88 -7.11
CA SER A 31 -5.94 -8.77 -6.75
C SER A 31 -5.61 -8.66 -5.25
N ILE A 32 -4.98 -9.68 -4.66
CA ILE A 32 -4.52 -9.60 -3.26
C ILE A 32 -3.56 -8.43 -3.08
N ARG A 33 -2.66 -8.22 -4.06
CA ARG A 33 -1.74 -7.10 -4.09
C ARG A 33 -2.48 -5.76 -3.99
N ASP A 34 -3.47 -5.54 -4.86
CA ASP A 34 -4.15 -4.23 -4.91
C ASP A 34 -5.01 -4.02 -3.64
N ARG A 35 -5.56 -5.09 -3.04
CA ARG A 35 -6.22 -5.01 -1.72
C ARG A 35 -5.27 -4.58 -0.60
N LEU A 36 -4.04 -5.05 -0.62
CA LEU A 36 -3.03 -4.69 0.39
C LEU A 36 -2.54 -3.26 0.17
N LEU A 37 -2.25 -2.90 -1.08
CA LEU A 37 -1.76 -1.56 -1.43
C LEU A 37 -2.73 -0.44 -1.03
N ILE A 38 -4.05 -0.66 -1.14
CA ILE A 38 -5.05 0.33 -0.68
C ILE A 38 -4.86 0.69 0.80
N LYS A 39 -4.50 -0.28 1.65
CA LYS A 39 -4.28 -0.05 3.07
C LYS A 39 -2.90 0.52 3.35
N GLU A 40 -1.89 -0.09 2.74
CA GLU A 40 -0.48 0.26 2.97
C GLU A 40 -0.15 1.68 2.48
N VAL A 41 -0.76 2.16 1.40
CA VAL A 41 -0.54 3.53 0.91
C VAL A 41 -1.04 4.57 1.91
N ALA A 42 -2.22 4.37 2.49
CA ALA A 42 -2.76 5.29 3.49
C ALA A 42 -1.90 5.32 4.77
N GLU A 43 -1.44 4.15 5.22
CA GLU A 43 -0.52 4.04 6.36
C GLU A 43 0.85 4.66 6.04
N LEU A 44 1.36 4.47 4.82
CA LEU A 44 2.63 5.05 4.38
C LEU A 44 2.57 6.58 4.48
N GLU A 45 1.57 7.23 3.87
CA GLU A 45 1.46 8.70 3.85
C GLU A 45 1.34 9.29 5.26
N ALA A 46 0.64 8.62 6.18
CA ALA A 46 0.52 9.05 7.57
C ALA A 46 1.81 8.92 8.37
N ASN A 47 2.71 8.02 7.99
CA ASN A 47 3.96 7.71 8.72
C ASN A 47 5.22 8.23 8.02
N LEU A 48 5.10 8.87 6.86
CA LEU A 48 6.25 9.42 6.16
C LEU A 48 6.87 10.57 6.99
N PRO A 49 8.20 10.58 7.16
CA PRO A 49 8.87 11.72 7.78
C PRO A 49 8.68 12.96 6.89
N SER A 50 8.73 14.15 7.49
CA SER A 50 8.57 15.43 6.75
C SER A 50 9.62 15.67 5.66
N THR A 51 10.74 14.95 5.72
CA THR A 51 11.79 14.93 4.69
C THR A 51 11.43 14.09 3.47
N CYS A 52 10.33 13.35 3.50
CA CYS A 52 9.91 12.46 2.43
C CYS A 52 8.51 12.83 1.94
N LYS A 53 8.28 12.65 0.63
CA LYS A 53 6.97 12.85 0.00
C LYS A 53 6.73 11.75 -1.03
N ALA A 54 5.66 10.98 -0.85
CA ALA A 54 5.19 10.04 -1.85
C ALA A 54 4.27 10.73 -2.88
N SER A 55 4.28 10.25 -4.12
CA SER A 55 3.34 10.64 -5.17
C SER A 55 3.01 9.45 -6.06
N PHE A 56 1.77 9.42 -6.55
CA PHE A 56 1.25 8.37 -7.43
C PHE A 56 0.89 9.01 -8.77
N PRO A 57 1.74 8.90 -9.81
CA PRO A 57 1.47 9.51 -11.12
C PRO A 57 0.19 8.99 -11.79
N ASP A 58 -0.22 7.77 -11.44
CA ASP A 58 -1.48 7.15 -11.85
C ASP A 58 -2.15 6.52 -10.63
N GLU A 59 -3.27 7.08 -10.21
CA GLU A 59 -4.04 6.66 -9.03
C GLU A 59 -4.55 5.22 -9.15
N ASN A 60 -4.71 4.70 -10.36
CA ASN A 60 -5.12 3.32 -10.60
C ASN A 60 -3.96 2.32 -10.47
N LYS A 61 -2.72 2.81 -10.36
CA LYS A 61 -1.49 2.01 -10.26
C LYS A 61 -0.78 2.29 -8.95
N LEU A 62 -1.40 1.93 -7.83
CA LEU A 62 -0.78 2.04 -6.50
C LEU A 62 0.57 1.32 -6.36
N HIS A 63 0.84 0.32 -7.21
CA HIS A 63 2.12 -0.38 -7.26
C HIS A 63 3.24 0.43 -7.95
N HIS A 64 2.91 1.57 -8.56
CA HIS A 64 3.85 2.47 -9.23
C HIS A 64 3.76 3.86 -8.61
N PHE A 65 4.74 4.20 -7.80
CA PHE A 65 4.80 5.47 -7.10
C PHE A 65 6.22 6.02 -7.11
N GLN A 66 6.33 7.31 -6.80
CA GLN A 66 7.59 8.00 -6.63
C GLN A 66 7.73 8.43 -5.18
N LEU A 67 8.94 8.32 -4.64
CA LEU A 67 9.28 8.81 -3.31
C LEU A 67 10.37 9.86 -3.46
N ALA A 68 10.02 11.11 -3.20
CA ALA A 68 10.98 12.19 -3.12
C ALA A 68 11.54 12.24 -1.69
N VAL A 69 12.87 12.15 -1.58
CA VAL A 69 13.59 12.29 -0.31
C VAL A 69 14.41 13.57 -0.36
N SER A 70 14.03 14.52 0.49
CA SER A 70 14.73 15.78 0.69
C SER A 70 15.50 15.69 2.00
N PRO A 71 16.83 15.42 1.97
CA PRO A 71 17.63 15.42 3.18
C PRO A 71 17.60 16.81 3.80
N GLY A 72 16.83 16.97 4.88
CA GLY A 72 16.85 18.17 5.71
C GLY A 72 18.19 18.29 6.46
N LYS A 73 18.50 19.49 6.96
CA LYS A 73 19.65 19.65 7.88
C LYS A 73 19.38 18.80 9.12
N THR A 74 20.21 17.79 9.35
CA THR A 74 20.27 17.09 10.62
C THR A 74 20.53 18.13 11.71
N SER A 75 19.50 18.48 12.48
CA SER A 75 19.64 19.32 13.67
C SER A 75 20.31 18.50 14.77
N HIS A 76 21.56 18.11 14.56
CA HIS A 76 22.47 17.85 15.66
C HIS A 76 23.32 19.11 15.81
N PRO A 77 23.17 19.88 16.89
CA PRO A 77 24.17 20.88 17.21
C PRO A 77 25.51 20.16 17.40
N PRO A 78 26.64 20.74 16.96
CA PRO A 78 27.94 20.18 17.26
C PRO A 78 28.07 20.06 18.77
N SER A 79 28.39 18.85 19.25
CA SER A 79 28.83 18.64 20.62
C SER A 79 30.10 19.47 20.81
N HIS A 80 30.12 20.33 21.83
CA HIS A 80 31.27 21.15 22.23
C HIS A 80 32.55 20.33 22.40
#